data_AF-A0A852ULA3-F1
#
_entry.id   AF-A0A852ULA3-F1
#
_cell.length_a   1.000
_cell.length_b   1.000
_cell.length_c   1.000
_cell.angle_alpha   90.00
_cell.angle_beta   90.00
_cell.angle_gamma   90.00
#
_symmetry.space_group_name_H-M   'P 1'
#
loop_
_entity.id
_entity.type
_entity.pdbx_description
1 polymer ?
#
loop_
_entity_poly.entity_id
_entity_poly.type
_entity_poly.pdbx_seq_one_letter_code
_entity_poly.pdbx_strand_id
1 'polypeptide(L)'
;MVKQYIILLGFVFVFTLTQVVNSENVLNIDGMYVTTEDIISDIVFPTIDKRVINEYWQDTLFGWEWKRIVDITYNDNHSYDVSVRIVIPSKNPDDYKEDLVKVRISPSCDSDKFNKSKCNHGFKIEIVDYKHLSP
;
A
#
# COMPACT_ATOMS: atom_id res chain seq x y z
N MET A 1 11.36 -59.41 -26.04
CA MET A 1 11.14 -57.97 -26.27
C MET A 1 10.83 -57.15 -25.00
N VAL A 2 11.13 -57.65 -23.79
CA VAL A 2 10.84 -56.90 -22.52
C VAL A 2 12.10 -56.23 -21.93
N LYS A 3 13.30 -56.69 -22.30
CA LYS A 3 14.58 -56.17 -21.76
C LYS A 3 14.99 -54.79 -22.27
N GLN A 4 14.56 -54.37 -23.47
CA GLN A 4 14.95 -53.07 -24.05
C GLN A 4 14.18 -51.87 -23.46
N TYR A 5 12.96 -52.10 -22.95
CA TYR A 5 12.15 -51.03 -22.36
C TYR A 5 12.58 -50.62 -20.95
N ILE A 6 13.24 -51.52 -20.21
CA ILE A 6 13.74 -51.24 -18.85
C ILE A 6 14.91 -50.25 -18.88
N ILE A 7 15.73 -50.28 -19.94
CA ILE A 7 16.89 -49.40 -20.09
C ILE A 7 16.45 -47.96 -20.42
N LEU A 8 15.38 -47.80 -21.21
CA LEU A 8 14.78 -46.50 -21.51
C LEU A 8 14.13 -45.86 -20.28
N LEU A 9 13.45 -46.65 -19.44
CA LEU A 9 12.81 -46.14 -18.22
C LEU A 9 13.83 -45.67 -17.17
N GLY A 10 15.00 -46.33 -17.10
CA GLY A 10 16.08 -45.94 -16.20
C GLY A 10 16.76 -44.62 -16.58
N PHE A 11 16.86 -44.31 -17.88
CA PHE A 11 17.55 -43.10 -18.35
C PHE A 11 16.71 -41.82 -18.15
N VAL A 12 15.38 -41.93 -18.14
CA VAL A 12 14.49 -40.78 -17.90
C VAL A 12 14.52 -40.33 -16.42
N PHE A 13 14.87 -41.23 -15.50
CA PHE A 13 14.90 -40.93 -14.06
C PHE A 13 16.17 -40.23 -13.56
N VAL A 14 17.25 -40.22 -14.35
CA VAL A 14 18.52 -39.56 -13.94
C VAL A 14 18.47 -38.04 -14.19
N PHE A 15 17.56 -37.55 -15.04
CA PHE A 15 17.44 -36.13 -15.37
C PHE A 15 16.49 -35.34 -14.47
N THR A 16 15.79 -35.98 -13.54
CA THR A 16 15.02 -35.28 -12.50
C THR A 16 15.80 -35.18 -11.20
N LEU A 17 17.13 -35.04 -11.29
CA LEU A 17 17.96 -34.64 -10.17
C LEU A 17 17.59 -33.20 -9.79
N THR A 18 16.49 -33.10 -9.04
CA THR A 18 16.32 -32.14 -7.95
C THR A 18 16.87 -30.76 -8.27
N GLN A 19 16.13 -29.99 -9.07
CA GLN A 19 16.01 -28.56 -8.75
C GLN A 19 15.22 -28.44 -7.44
N VAL A 20 15.79 -28.93 -6.35
CA VAL A 20 15.38 -28.54 -5.01
C VAL A 20 15.97 -27.15 -4.87
N VAL A 21 15.16 -26.14 -5.21
CA VAL A 21 15.41 -24.79 -4.72
C VAL A 21 15.34 -24.92 -3.21
N ASN A 22 16.51 -24.92 -2.57
CA ASN A 22 16.60 -24.67 -1.14
C ASN A 22 16.17 -23.22 -0.95
N SER A 23 14.87 -22.95 -0.86
CA SER A 23 14.45 -21.75 -0.14
C SER A 23 14.99 -21.97 1.26
N GLU A 24 15.91 -21.11 1.70
CA GLU A 24 16.32 -21.08 3.09
C GLU A 24 15.06 -21.17 3.95
N ASN A 25 14.99 -22.21 4.79
CA ASN A 25 14.00 -22.27 5.86
C ASN A 25 14.37 -21.19 6.87
N VAL A 26 14.19 -19.93 6.49
CA VAL A 26 14.08 -18.82 7.42
C VAL A 26 12.92 -19.20 8.31
N LEU A 27 13.20 -19.28 9.61
CA LEU A 27 12.23 -19.50 10.66
C LEU A 27 10.92 -18.80 10.29
N ASN A 28 9.83 -19.57 10.32
CA ASN A 28 8.46 -19.10 10.20
C ASN A 28 8.22 -18.05 11.30
N ILE A 29 8.71 -16.84 11.11
CA ILE A 29 8.17 -15.66 11.74
C ILE A 29 6.77 -15.62 11.15
N ASP A 30 5.73 -15.70 12.00
CA ASP A 30 4.36 -15.37 11.62
C ASP A 30 4.42 -14.02 10.90
N GLY A 31 4.52 -14.05 9.58
CA GLY A 31 4.73 -12.86 8.78
C GLY A 31 3.48 -12.03 8.94
N MET A 32 3.60 -10.81 9.47
CA MET A 32 2.47 -9.90 9.53
C MET A 32 1.94 -9.73 8.10
N TYR A 33 0.74 -10.26 7.85
CA TYR A 33 0.08 -10.10 6.56
C TYR A 33 -0.38 -8.66 6.46
N VAL A 34 0.37 -7.85 5.71
CA VAL A 34 0.07 -6.44 5.47
C VAL A 34 -0.47 -6.30 4.05
N THR A 35 -1.63 -5.67 3.90
CA THR A 35 -2.20 -5.37 2.58
C THR A 35 -1.66 -4.06 2.02
N THR A 36 -1.83 -3.84 0.71
CA THR A 36 -1.50 -2.54 0.10
C THR A 36 -2.28 -1.39 0.73
N GLU A 37 -3.52 -1.63 1.17
CA GLU A 37 -4.34 -0.62 1.83
C GLU A 37 -3.78 -0.25 3.20
N ASP A 38 -3.30 -1.22 3.97
CA ASP A 38 -2.65 -0.98 5.27
C ASP A 38 -1.40 -0.09 5.10
N ILE A 39 -0.54 -0.41 4.13
CA ILE A 39 0.68 0.37 3.84
C ILE A 39 0.32 1.80 3.44
N ILE A 40 -0.66 1.96 2.55
CA ILE A 40 -1.06 3.29 2.07
C ILE A 40 -1.70 4.09 3.20
N SER A 41 -2.57 3.46 3.99
CA SER A 41 -3.20 4.07 5.16
C SER A 41 -2.13 4.59 6.11
N ASP A 42 -1.14 3.77 6.50
CA ASP A 42 -0.04 4.19 7.37
C ASP A 42 0.73 5.41 6.84
N ILE A 43 0.92 5.49 5.52
CA ILE A 43 1.62 6.62 4.90
C ILE A 43 0.76 7.90 4.93
N VAL A 44 -0.51 7.84 4.54
CA VAL A 44 -1.32 9.04 4.32
C VAL A 44 -2.11 9.49 5.54
N PHE A 45 -2.43 8.57 6.45
CA PHE A 45 -3.30 8.81 7.60
C PHE A 45 -2.88 10.02 8.43
N PRO A 46 -1.60 10.21 8.82
CA PRO A 46 -1.20 11.36 9.63
C PRO A 46 -1.43 12.71 8.93
N THR A 47 -1.36 12.74 7.60
CA THR A 47 -1.57 13.96 6.81
C THR A 47 -3.06 14.26 6.69
N ILE A 48 -3.88 13.25 6.42
CA ILE A 48 -5.34 13.36 6.38
C ILE A 48 -5.88 13.75 7.76
N ASP A 49 -5.43 13.08 8.82
CA ASP A 49 -5.87 13.29 10.19
C ASP A 49 -5.68 14.73 10.65
N LYS A 50 -4.48 15.30 10.44
CA LYS A 50 -4.22 16.72 10.73
C LYS A 50 -5.20 17.65 10.02
N ARG A 51 -5.56 17.35 8.77
CA ARG A 51 -6.51 18.17 8.01
C ARG A 51 -7.92 18.02 8.54
N VAL A 52 -8.38 16.79 8.76
CA VAL A 52 -9.73 16.49 9.27
C VAL A 52 -9.91 17.09 10.66
N ILE A 53 -8.94 16.96 11.55
CA ILE A 53 -8.95 17.60 12.87
C ILE A 53 -9.12 19.12 12.73
N ASN A 54 -8.30 19.78 11.90
CA ASN A 54 -8.40 21.23 11.74
C ASN A 54 -9.77 21.70 11.23
N GLU A 55 -10.46 20.85 10.48
CA GLU A 55 -11.73 21.17 9.83
C GLU A 55 -12.95 20.82 10.72
N TYR A 56 -12.89 19.71 11.46
CA TYR A 56 -14.04 19.13 12.15
C TYR A 56 -13.90 19.00 13.67
N TRP A 57 -12.79 19.45 14.28
CA TRP A 57 -12.51 19.30 15.72
C TRP A 57 -13.68 19.64 16.65
N GLN A 58 -14.52 20.61 16.29
CA GLN A 58 -15.65 21.05 17.11
C GLN A 58 -16.93 20.21 16.92
N ASP A 59 -17.07 19.58 15.75
CA ASP A 59 -18.30 18.91 15.33
C ASP A 59 -18.32 17.41 15.68
N THR A 60 -17.14 16.82 15.92
CA THR A 60 -16.99 15.36 16.06
C THR A 60 -16.57 14.97 17.47
N LEU A 61 -17.41 14.20 18.17
CA LEU A 61 -17.02 13.55 19.44
C LEU A 61 -16.19 12.28 19.22
N PHE A 62 -16.23 11.75 18.00
CA PHE A 62 -15.59 10.51 17.56
C PHE A 62 -14.62 10.87 16.43
N GLY A 63 -13.50 10.14 16.30
CA GLY A 63 -12.57 10.34 15.18
C GLY A 63 -13.24 10.10 13.82
N TRP A 64 -12.52 10.34 12.73
CA TRP A 64 -12.98 9.97 11.39
C TRP A 64 -12.64 8.50 11.08
N GLU A 65 -13.35 7.93 10.11
CA GLU A 65 -13.20 6.54 9.71
C GLU A 65 -12.66 6.43 8.28
N TRP A 66 -11.69 5.53 8.09
CA TRP A 66 -11.21 5.15 6.77
C TRP A 66 -12.24 4.25 6.08
N LYS A 67 -12.74 4.66 4.91
CA LYS A 67 -13.73 3.86 4.17
C LYS A 67 -13.08 2.97 3.13
N ARG A 68 -12.29 3.56 2.23
CA ARG A 68 -11.51 2.84 1.20
C ARG A 68 -10.63 3.77 0.37
N ILE A 69 -9.64 3.19 -0.28
CA ILE A 69 -8.98 3.78 -1.45
C ILE A 69 -9.93 3.75 -2.65
N VAL A 70 -10.08 4.90 -3.32
CA VAL A 70 -10.89 5.06 -4.52
C VAL A 70 -10.05 4.93 -5.78
N ASP A 71 -8.84 5.50 -5.78
CA ASP A 71 -7.95 5.48 -6.94
C ASP A 71 -6.48 5.65 -6.51
N ILE A 72 -5.57 5.09 -7.32
CA ILE A 72 -4.13 5.29 -7.20
C ILE A 72 -3.59 5.57 -8.61
N THR A 73 -3.17 6.81 -8.83
CA THR A 73 -2.60 7.27 -10.11
C THR A 73 -1.11 7.52 -9.96
N TYR A 74 -0.31 6.94 -10.86
CA TYR A 74 1.12 7.23 -10.95
C TYR A 74 1.37 8.42 -11.90
N ASN A 75 2.24 9.35 -11.51
CA ASN A 75 2.55 10.56 -12.26
C ASN A 75 3.94 10.49 -12.90
N ASP A 76 4.17 11.27 -13.96
CA ASP A 76 5.45 11.31 -14.70
C ASP A 76 6.64 11.75 -13.86
N ASN A 77 6.42 12.50 -12.77
CA ASN A 77 7.44 12.95 -11.82
C ASN A 77 7.73 11.92 -10.71
N HIS A 78 7.37 10.65 -10.91
CA HIS A 78 7.52 9.56 -9.95
C HIS A 78 6.71 9.70 -8.64
N SER A 79 5.73 10.60 -8.58
CA SER A 79 4.79 10.68 -7.45
C SER A 79 3.55 9.83 -7.66
N TYR A 80 2.90 9.41 -6.57
CA TYR A 80 1.61 8.75 -6.58
C TYR A 80 0.53 9.68 -6.05
N ASP A 81 -0.57 9.79 -6.76
CA ASP A 81 -1.80 10.43 -6.32
C ASP A 81 -2.76 9.35 -5.81
N VAL A 82 -3.05 9.36 -4.52
CA VAL A 82 -3.97 8.42 -3.87
C VAL A 82 -5.25 9.17 -3.49
N SER A 83 -6.39 8.71 -3.99
CA SER A 83 -7.70 9.23 -3.60
C SER A 83 -8.33 8.31 -2.56
N VAL A 84 -8.68 8.85 -1.40
CA VAL A 84 -9.22 8.11 -0.25
C VAL A 84 -10.60 8.66 0.10
N ARG A 85 -11.58 7.77 0.30
CA ARG A 85 -12.87 8.15 0.88
C ARG A 85 -12.82 7.96 2.39
N ILE A 86 -13.25 8.98 3.11
CA ILE A 86 -13.33 8.99 4.57
C ILE A 86 -14.75 9.33 5.03
N VAL A 87 -15.09 8.92 6.25
CA VAL A 87 -16.37 9.22 6.89
C VAL A 87 -16.12 10.00 8.16
N ILE A 88 -16.88 11.08 8.34
CA ILE A 88 -16.82 11.93 9.51
C ILE A 88 -18.14 11.77 10.25
N PRO A 89 -18.16 11.03 11.38
CA PRO A 89 -19.38 10.81 12.14
C PRO A 89 -19.83 12.11 12.80
N SER A 90 -21.14 12.37 12.79
CA SER A 90 -21.72 13.47 13.55
C SER A 90 -22.11 13.01 14.98
N LYS A 91 -22.65 13.94 15.78
CA LYS A 91 -23.24 13.59 17.09
C LYS A 91 -24.50 12.73 16.97
N ASN A 92 -25.18 12.80 15.83
CA ASN A 92 -26.34 11.97 15.55
C ASN A 92 -25.86 10.72 14.79
N PRO A 93 -26.17 9.50 15.28
CA PRO A 93 -25.65 8.26 14.70
C PRO A 93 -26.15 7.99 13.27
N ASP A 94 -27.27 8.60 12.88
CA ASP A 94 -27.83 8.48 11.53
C ASP A 94 -27.24 9.50 10.54
N ASP A 95 -26.41 10.43 11.02
CA ASP A 95 -25.85 11.53 10.22
C ASP A 95 -24.32 11.44 10.19
N TYR A 96 -23.78 11.47 8.98
CA TYR A 96 -22.36 11.39 8.71
C TYR A 96 -22.03 12.18 7.44
N LYS A 97 -20.87 12.81 7.44
CA LYS A 97 -20.31 13.45 6.25
C LYS A 97 -19.36 12.47 5.57
N GLU A 98 -19.34 12.49 4.25
CA GLU A 98 -18.34 11.77 3.47
C GLU A 98 -17.45 12.76 2.74
N ASP A 99 -16.15 12.58 2.87
CA ASP A 99 -15.16 13.38 2.16
C ASP A 99 -14.29 12.48 1.27
N LEU A 100 -13.83 13.06 0.16
CA LEU A 100 -12.85 12.50 -0.75
C LEU A 100 -11.57 13.32 -0.67
N VAL A 101 -10.51 12.69 -0.18
CA VAL A 101 -9.20 13.33 -0.01
C VAL A 101 -8.24 12.77 -1.02
N LYS A 102 -7.60 13.65 -1.80
CA LYS A 102 -6.54 13.26 -2.73
C LYS A 102 -5.20 13.68 -2.16
N VAL A 103 -4.32 12.70 -1.94
CA VAL A 103 -2.99 12.89 -1.36
C VAL A 103 -1.93 12.54 -2.40
N ARG A 104 -0.92 13.38 -2.54
CA ARG A 104 0.26 13.12 -3.35
C ARG A 104 1.40 12.63 -2.46
N ILE A 105 1.93 11.46 -2.79
CA ILE A 105 3.09 10.83 -2.17
C ILE A 105 4.25 10.93 -3.16
N SER A 106 5.25 11.75 -2.84
CA SER A 106 6.43 11.94 -3.68
C SER A 106 7.67 11.38 -3.00
N PRO A 107 8.61 10.75 -3.73
CA PRO A 107 9.91 10.40 -3.17
C PRO A 107 10.61 11.68 -2.69
N SER A 108 11.27 11.63 -1.53
CA SER A 108 12.03 12.80 -1.02
C SER A 108 13.41 12.96 -1.65
N CYS A 109 13.68 12.25 -2.75
CA CYS A 109 14.98 12.23 -3.41
C CYS A 109 14.92 12.99 -4.73
N ASP A 110 15.86 13.92 -4.92
CA ASP A 110 16.14 14.48 -6.25
C ASP A 110 16.75 13.37 -7.12
N SER A 111 16.04 12.98 -8.17
CA SER A 111 16.49 11.94 -9.10
C SER A 111 17.82 12.31 -9.79
N ASP A 112 18.08 13.60 -9.97
CA ASP A 112 19.32 14.08 -10.59
C ASP A 112 20.58 13.89 -9.71
N LYS A 113 20.42 13.54 -8.42
CA LYS A 113 21.52 13.34 -7.47
C LYS A 113 21.80 11.87 -7.12
N PHE A 114 21.13 10.92 -7.79
CA PHE A 114 21.20 9.48 -7.46
C PHE A 114 22.60 8.87 -7.47
N ASN A 115 23.57 9.46 -8.17
CA ASN A 115 24.90 8.87 -8.28
C ASN A 115 25.83 9.08 -7.07
N LYS A 116 25.53 9.96 -6.10
CA LYS A 116 26.50 10.27 -5.01
C LYS A 116 25.96 10.55 -3.61
N SER A 117 24.66 10.50 -3.35
CA SER A 117 24.13 10.87 -2.02
C SER A 117 23.08 9.90 -1.49
N LYS A 118 23.20 9.56 -0.20
CA LYS A 118 22.24 8.81 0.60
C LYS A 118 20.83 9.35 0.34
N CYS A 119 20.00 8.54 -0.31
CA CYS A 119 18.58 8.83 -0.45
C CYS A 119 17.97 8.99 0.95
N ASN A 120 17.29 10.10 1.20
CA ASN A 120 16.49 10.22 2.41
C ASN A 120 15.24 9.37 2.16
N HIS A 121 15.09 8.25 2.87
CA HIS A 121 14.03 7.26 2.67
C HIS A 121 12.63 7.74 3.11
N GLY A 122 12.42 9.05 3.19
CA GLY A 122 11.12 9.65 3.49
C GLY A 122 10.27 9.84 2.23
N PHE A 123 8.95 9.94 2.44
CA PHE A 123 8.02 10.44 1.44
C PHE A 123 7.64 11.87 1.80
N LYS A 124 7.54 12.74 0.79
CA LYS A 124 6.84 14.01 0.90
C LYS A 124 5.37 13.73 0.63
N ILE A 125 4.52 14.05 1.59
CA ILE A 125 3.08 13.75 1.53
C ILE A 125 2.31 15.08 1.59
N GLU A 126 1.45 15.33 0.62
CA GLU A 126 0.71 16.59 0.48
C GLU A 126 -0.73 16.33 0.07
N ILE A 127 -1.69 17.04 0.67
CA ILE A 127 -3.08 17.03 0.18
C ILE A 127 -3.15 17.92 -1.05
N VAL A 128 -3.52 17.34 -2.19
CA VAL A 128 -3.64 18.06 -3.47
C VAL A 128 -5.08 18.40 -3.83
N ASP A 129 -6.06 17.69 -3.26
CA ASP A 129 -7.48 17.98 -3.39
C ASP A 129 -8.25 17.48 -2.17
N TYR A 130 -9.32 18.17 -1.79
CA TYR A 130 -10.20 17.81 -0.68
C TYR A 130 -11.64 18.18 -1.03
N LYS A 131 -12.53 17.19 -1.10
CA LYS A 131 -13.90 17.38 -1.58
C LYS A 131 -14.90 16.82 -0.59
N HIS A 132 -15.89 17.62 -0.23
CA HIS A 132 -17.08 17.18 0.49
C HIS A 132 -18.05 16.53 -0.48
N LEU A 133 -18.40 15.27 -0.23
CA LEU A 133 -19.28 14.49 -1.10
C LEU A 133 -20.74 14.53 -0.64
N SER A 134 -20.98 14.73 0.65
CA SER A 134 -22.31 14.86 1.25
C SER A 134 -22.48 16.27 1.84
N PRO A 135 -23.66 16.92 1.69
CA PRO A 135 -24.00 18.15 2.41
C PRO A 135 -24.14 17.94 3.92
#